data_AF-A0A7Y2CIH4-F1
#
_entry.id   AF-A0A7Y2CIH4-F1
#
_cell.length_a   1.000
_cell.length_b   1.000
_cell.length_c   1.000
_cell.angle_alpha   90.00
_cell.angle_beta   90.00
_cell.angle_gamma   90.00
#
_symmetry.space_group_name_H-M   'P 1'
#
loop_
_entity.id
_entity.type
_entity.pdbx_description
1 polymer ?
#
loop_
_entity_poly.entity_id
_entity_poly.type
_entity_poly.pdbx_seq_one_letter_code
_entity_poly.pdbx_strand_id
1 'polypeptide(L)'
;MLPKNALETKWGRVAAFSSLYLSEGIPFGFSAVALTAYLRQSGLDNAAIGAFTASLYAPWGFKWAWAPFVDLIRFRRFGPRRTWIVAAQIMMIVTLGVIMFM
;
A
#
# COMPACT_ATOMS: atom_id res chain seq x y z
N MET A 1 -11.06 -4.10 -33.52
CA MET A 1 -11.40 -3.09 -32.50
C MET A 1 -10.48 -3.33 -31.30
N LEU A 2 -9.57 -2.41 -31.00
CA LEU A 2 -8.70 -2.52 -29.82
C LEU A 2 -9.56 -2.42 -28.54
N PRO A 3 -9.31 -3.24 -27.52
CA PRO A 3 -10.05 -3.16 -26.27
C PRO A 3 -9.86 -1.77 -25.66
N LYS A 4 -10.96 -1.07 -25.38
CA LYS A 4 -10.93 0.29 -24.79
C LYS A 4 -10.43 0.26 -23.34
N ASN A 5 -10.40 -0.91 -22.70
CA ASN A 5 -9.93 -1.14 -21.34
C ASN A 5 -8.92 -2.30 -21.29
N ALA A 6 -7.75 -2.06 -20.70
CA ALA A 6 -6.77 -3.11 -20.45
C ALA A 6 -7.33 -4.27 -19.60
N LEU A 7 -8.35 -4.01 -18.77
CA LEU A 7 -8.97 -5.03 -17.92
C LEU A 7 -9.91 -6.00 -18.67
N GLU A 8 -10.24 -5.75 -19.93
CA GLU A 8 -11.13 -6.63 -20.69
C GLU A 8 -10.40 -7.93 -21.11
N THR A 9 -9.10 -7.83 -21.37
CA THR A 9 -8.29 -8.99 -21.78
C THR A 9 -7.71 -9.71 -20.56
N LYS A 10 -7.47 -11.02 -20.70
CA LYS A 10 -6.79 -11.83 -19.67
C LYS A 10 -5.40 -11.25 -19.37
N TRP A 11 -4.65 -10.92 -20.42
CA TRP A 11 -3.28 -10.41 -20.31
C TRP A 11 -3.20 -9.02 -19.70
N GLY A 12 -4.13 -8.11 -20.03
CA GLY A 12 -4.13 -6.78 -19.42
C GLY A 12 -4.58 -6.79 -17.95
N ARG A 13 -5.43 -7.74 -17.52
CA ARG A 13 -5.69 -7.98 -16.09
C ARG A 13 -4.45 -8.48 -15.36
N VAL A 14 -3.77 -9.47 -15.91
CA VAL A 14 -2.52 -10.01 -15.32
C VAL A 14 -1.47 -8.91 -15.22
N ALA A 15 -1.22 -8.16 -16.29
CA ALA A 15 -0.27 -7.05 -16.26
C ALA A 15 -0.65 -6.00 -15.21
N ALA A 16 -1.91 -5.55 -15.17
CA ALA A 16 -2.36 -4.55 -14.21
C ALA A 16 -2.21 -5.03 -12.76
N PHE A 17 -2.65 -6.24 -12.44
CA PHE A 17 -2.52 -6.77 -11.08
C PHE A 17 -1.06 -7.03 -10.71
N SER A 18 -0.24 -7.55 -11.61
CA SER A 18 1.19 -7.74 -11.37
C SER A 18 1.91 -6.43 -11.10
N SER A 19 1.62 -5.37 -11.87
CA SER A 19 2.20 -4.04 -11.63
C SER A 19 1.77 -3.46 -10.29
N LEU A 20 0.50 -3.60 -9.91
CA LEU A 20 0.01 -3.17 -8.60
C LEU A 20 0.71 -3.94 -7.47
N TYR A 21 0.84 -5.26 -7.60
CA TYR A 21 1.49 -6.12 -6.62
C TYR A 21 2.97 -5.80 -6.46
N LEU A 22 3.65 -5.50 -7.57
CA LEU A 22 5.05 -5.08 -7.56
C LEU A 22 5.20 -3.73 -6.85
N SER A 23 4.32 -2.78 -7.18
CA SER A 23 4.32 -1.45 -6.57
C SER A 23 4.01 -1.47 -5.08
N GLU A 24 3.22 -2.45 -4.59
CA GLU A 24 2.94 -2.66 -3.17
C GLU A 24 4.07 -3.42 -2.47
N GLY A 25 4.62 -4.46 -3.12
CA GLY A 25 5.62 -5.34 -2.53
C GLY A 25 6.95 -4.65 -2.23
N ILE A 26 7.38 -3.71 -3.06
CA ILE A 26 8.66 -2.99 -2.86
C ILE A 26 8.62 -2.13 -1.57
N PRO A 27 7.65 -1.23 -1.37
CA PRO A 27 7.53 -0.45 -0.13
C PRO A 27 7.31 -1.32 1.11
N PHE A 28 6.54 -2.41 0.97
CA PHE A 28 6.33 -3.35 2.06
C PHE A 28 7.63 -4.04 2.49
N GLY A 29 8.40 -4.57 1.53
CA GLY A 29 9.69 -5.22 1.80
C GLY A 29 10.72 -4.25 2.38
N PHE A 30 10.74 -3.00 1.89
CA PHE A 30 11.57 -1.94 2.45
C PHE A 30 11.25 -1.68 3.92
N SER A 31 9.96 -1.50 4.24
CA SER A 31 9.51 -1.18 5.60
C SER A 31 9.76 -2.34 6.58
N ALA A 32 9.55 -3.58 6.12
CA ALA A 32 9.69 -4.77 6.95
C ALA A 32 11.17 -5.12 7.23
N VAL A 33 12.03 -5.01 6.21
CA VAL A 33 13.41 -5.54 6.27
C VAL A 33 14.43 -4.42 6.33
N ALA A 34 14.49 -3.56 5.30
CA ALA A 34 15.54 -2.57 5.16
C ALA A 34 15.49 -1.50 6.27
N LEU A 35 14.30 -0.98 6.55
CA LEU A 35 14.09 0.02 7.60
C LEU A 35 14.38 -0.55 8.99
N THR A 36 13.87 -1.75 9.30
CA THR A 36 14.16 -2.45 10.56
C THR A 36 15.66 -2.70 10.75
N ALA A 37 16.35 -3.15 9.70
CA ALA A 37 17.79 -3.37 9.74
C ALA A 37 18.58 -2.08 9.95
N TYR A 38 18.16 -0.99 9.29
CA TYR A 38 18.73 0.34 9.47
C TYR A 38 18.57 0.82 10.92
N LEU A 39 17.35 0.79 11.47
CA LEU A 39 17.08 1.22 12.85
C LEU A 39 17.92 0.42 13.87
N ARG A 40 18.09 -0.88 13.62
CA ARG A 40 18.95 -1.72 14.46
C ARG A 40 20.42 -1.33 14.40
N GLN A 41 20.93 -0.96 13.22
CA GLN A 41 22.30 -0.45 13.05
C GLN A 41 22.49 0.94 13.65
N SER A 42 21.45 1.78 13.65
CA SER A 42 21.45 3.08 14.32
C SER A 42 21.50 3.00 15.85
N GLY A 43 21.52 1.79 16.43
CA GLY A 43 21.63 1.58 17.88
C GLY A 43 20.32 1.77 18.64
N LEU A 44 19.16 1.80 17.95
CA LEU A 44 17.87 1.83 18.61
C LEU A 44 17.63 0.53 19.39
N ASP A 45 16.98 0.65 20.55
CA ASP A 45 16.59 -0.50 21.35
C ASP A 45 15.61 -1.41 20.59
N ASN A 46 15.76 -2.73 20.77
CA ASN A 46 14.93 -3.72 20.11
C ASN A 46 13.45 -3.56 20.48
N ALA A 47 13.14 -3.11 21.70
CA ALA A 47 11.76 -2.84 22.10
C ALA A 47 11.16 -1.66 21.32
N ALA A 48 11.95 -0.60 21.09
CA ALA A 48 11.52 0.56 20.30
C ALA A 48 11.29 0.19 18.82
N ILE A 49 12.18 -0.62 18.23
CA ILE A 49 12.02 -1.15 16.87
C ILE A 49 10.77 -2.03 16.79
N GLY A 50 10.57 -2.91 17.77
CA GLY A 50 9.38 -3.77 17.85
C GLY A 50 8.08 -2.96 17.93
N ALA A 51 8.05 -1.92 18.77
CA ALA A 51 6.90 -1.02 18.89
C ALA A 51 6.64 -0.25 17.58
N PHE A 52 7.68 0.27 16.93
CA PHE A 52 7.57 0.94 15.64
C PHE A 52 7.03 0.02 14.56
N THR A 53 7.61 -1.17 14.40
CA THR A 53 7.15 -2.17 13.45
C THR A 53 5.70 -2.59 13.75
N ALA A 54 5.36 -2.84 15.02
CA ALA A 54 3.99 -3.17 15.41
C ALA A 54 3.00 -2.07 15.04
N SER A 55 3.37 -0.79 15.17
CA SER A 55 2.54 0.33 14.75
C SER A 55 2.29 0.36 13.24
N LEU A 56 3.28 0.00 12.42
CA LEU A 56 3.14 -0.11 10.97
C LEU A 56 2.19 -1.25 10.55
N TYR A 57 2.21 -2.36 11.29
CA TYR A 57 1.34 -3.52 11.03
C TYR A 57 -0.03 -3.43 11.72
N ALA A 58 -0.21 -2.52 12.69
CA ALA A 58 -1.45 -2.37 13.43
C ALA A 58 -2.70 -2.19 12.54
N PRO A 59 -2.68 -1.36 11.46
CA PRO A 59 -3.80 -1.23 10.52
C PRO A 59 -4.25 -2.56 9.91
N TRP A 60 -3.34 -3.52 9.75
CA TRP A 60 -3.65 -4.84 9.19
C TRP A 60 -4.47 -5.71 10.16
N GLY A 61 -4.26 -5.54 11.47
CA GLY A 61 -5.09 -6.18 12.51
C GLY A 61 -6.55 -5.73 12.48
N PHE A 62 -6.81 -4.51 12.02
CA PHE A 62 -8.16 -3.96 11.89
C PHE A 62 -8.80 -4.22 10.52
N LYS A 63 -8.40 -5.30 9.83
CA LYS A 63 -8.92 -5.61 8.48
C LYS A 63 -10.44 -5.66 8.36
N TRP A 64 -11.11 -6.05 9.44
CA TRP A 64 -12.56 -6.14 9.52
C TRP A 64 -13.24 -4.77 9.51
N ALA A 65 -12.58 -3.73 10.03
CA ALA A 65 -13.10 -2.36 10.06
C ALA A 65 -12.99 -1.65 8.70
N TRP A 66 -12.09 -2.10 7.82
CA TRP A 66 -11.92 -1.50 6.49
C TRP A 66 -13.10 -1.74 5.56
N ALA A 67 -13.79 -2.88 5.68
CA ALA A 67 -14.95 -3.19 4.84
C ALA A 67 -16.08 -2.14 4.96
N PRO A 68 -16.62 -1.84 6.17
CA PRO A 68 -17.65 -0.81 6.30
C PRO A 68 -17.12 0.59 5.92
N PHE A 69 -15.86 0.92 6.23
CA PHE A 69 -15.26 2.20 5.86
C PHE A 69 -15.21 2.41 4.34
N VAL A 70 -14.77 1.39 3.60
CA VAL A 70 -14.72 1.39 2.14
C VAL A 70 -16.12 1.45 1.53
N ASP A 71 -17.11 0.81 2.16
CA ASP A 71 -18.49 0.79 1.68
C ASP A 71 -19.22 2.12 1.86
N LEU A 72 -18.87 2.91 2.88
CA LEU A 72 -19.43 4.23 3.16
C LEU A 72 -18.97 5.30 2.15
N ILE A 73 -17.73 5.20 1.66
CA ILE A 73 -17.14 6.19 0.75
C ILE A 73 -17.25 5.70 -0.69
N ARG A 74 -18.32 6.12 -1.37
CA ARG A 74 -18.57 5.76 -2.78
C ARG A 74 -18.50 6.99 -3.68
N PHE A 75 -17.45 7.07 -4.48
CA PHE A 75 -17.35 8.08 -5.54
C PHE A 75 -18.12 7.63 -6.80
N ARG A 76 -19.16 8.38 -7.17
CA ARG A 76 -20.05 8.10 -8.32
C ARG A 76 -19.33 8.06 -9.68
N ARG A 77 -18.18 8.71 -9.83
CA ARG A 77 -17.51 8.92 -11.14
C ARG A 77 -16.48 7.87 -11.53
N PHE A 78 -15.80 7.24 -10.56
CA PHE A 78 -14.69 6.31 -10.83
C PHE A 78 -14.97 4.87 -10.37
N GLY A 79 -16.14 4.61 -9.77
CA GLY A 79 -16.49 3.34 -9.17
C GLY A 79 -15.78 3.12 -7.83
N PRO A 80 -16.42 2.41 -6.89
CA PRO A 80 -15.91 2.31 -5.51
C PRO A 80 -14.52 1.68 -5.45
N ARG A 81 -14.27 0.59 -6.17
CA ARG A 81 -13.01 -0.17 -6.07
C ARG A 81 -11.80 0.54 -6.68
N ARG A 82 -11.94 1.14 -7.87
CA ARG A 82 -10.82 1.84 -8.54
C ARG A 82 -10.39 3.09 -7.78
N THR A 83 -11.34 3.81 -7.18
CA THR A 83 -11.03 5.02 -6.41
C THR A 83 -10.15 4.72 -5.21
N TRP A 84 -10.47 3.64 -4.48
CA TRP A 84 -9.67 3.20 -3.33
C TRP A 84 -8.26 2.74 -3.72
N ILE A 85 -8.11 2.02 -4.84
CA ILE A 85 -6.77 1.64 -5.34
C ILE A 85 -5.93 2.87 -5.65
N VAL A 86 -6.48 3.85 -6.37
CA VAL A 86 -5.75 5.09 -6.71
C VAL A 86 -5.45 5.91 -5.46
N ALA A 87 -6.40 6.04 -4.53
CA ALA A 87 -6.19 6.75 -3.28
C ALA A 87 -5.08 6.11 -2.43
N ALA A 88 -5.04 4.78 -2.34
CA ALA A 88 -3.98 4.05 -1.64
C ALA A 88 -2.61 4.26 -2.29
N GLN A 89 -2.53 4.22 -3.62
CA GLN A 89 -1.29 4.49 -4.36
C GLN A 89 -0.80 5.93 -4.13
N ILE A 90 -1.70 6.92 -4.15
CA ILE A 90 -1.35 8.33 -3.86
C ILE A 90 -0.88 8.47 -2.41
N MET A 91 -1.59 7.89 -1.44
CA MET A 91 -1.17 7.93 -0.04
C MET A 91 0.23 7.35 0.14
N MET A 92 0.53 6.22 -0.50
CA MET A 92 1.85 5.59 -0.46
C MET A 92 2.94 6.48 -1.09
N ILE A 93 2.67 7.12 -2.23
CA ILE A 93 3.61 8.07 -2.85
C ILE A 93 3.88 9.24 -1.91
N VAL A 94 2.84 9.79 -1.28
CA VAL A 94 2.98 10.93 -0.35
C VAL A 94 3.79 10.53 0.88
N THR A 95 3.52 9.38 1.50
CA THR A 95 4.24 8.96 2.71
C THR A 95 5.71 8.66 2.42
N LEU A 96 6.00 7.93 1.34
CA LEU A 96 7.39 7.69 0.91
C LEU A 96 8.09 8.98 0.51
N GLY A 97 7.40 9.89 -0.16
CA GLY A 97 7.92 11.21 -0.51
C GLY A 97 8.27 12.01 0.74
N VAL A 98 7.40 12.05 1.75
CA VAL A 98 7.68 12.71 3.03
C VAL A 98 8.90 12.10 3.71
N ILE A 99 8.99 10.76 3.79
CA ILE A 99 10.14 10.07 4.40
C ILE A 99 11.44 10.40 3.66
N MET A 100 11.40 10.58 2.34
CA MET A 100 12.59 10.94 1.56
C MET A 100 13.11 12.36 1.86
N PHE A 101 12.25 13.27 2.31
CA PHE A 101 12.61 14.66 2.62
C PHE A 101 12.83 14.94 4.12
N MET A 102 12.65 13.94 5.00
CA MET A 102 12.95 14.02 6.44
C MET A 102 14.33 13.43 6.72
#